data_AF-A0A523U8P6-F1
#
_entry.id   AF-A0A523U8P6-F1
#
_cell.length_a   1.000
_cell.length_b   1.000
_cell.length_c   1.000
_cell.angle_alpha   90.00
_cell.angle_beta   90.00
_cell.angle_gamma   90.00
#
_symmetry.space_group_name_H-M   'P 1'
#
loop_
_entity.id
_entity.type
_entity.pdbx_description
1 polymer ?
#
loop_
_entity_poly.entity_id
_entity_poly.type
_entity_poly.pdbx_seq_one_letter_code
_entity_poly.pdbx_strand_id
1 'polypeptide(L)'
;MNEETKELEGAESVDPLEGRIAELEGELAQFQQSMAVREEEVKGEVAALKEKLSSAAGKYRALILAGAPEVPEELVKGETPDEVEASFAAAREMVEKVRRQLEAKAQAERVPAGAPARTPPDLGALSPSEKIAYALATRQG
;
A
#
# COMPACT_ATOMS: atom_id res chain seq x y z
N MET A 1 29.03 -47.28 -69.57
CA MET A 1 29.22 -45.85 -69.92
C MET A 1 28.16 -44.93 -69.29
N ASN A 2 27.38 -45.37 -68.29
CA ASN A 2 26.27 -44.55 -67.74
C ASN A 2 26.45 -44.17 -66.25
N GLU A 3 27.61 -44.43 -65.65
CA GLU A 3 27.87 -44.09 -64.24
C GLU A 3 28.59 -42.74 -64.08
N GLU A 4 29.51 -42.38 -64.98
CA GLU A 4 30.22 -41.07 -64.94
C GLU A 4 29.32 -39.86 -65.23
N THR A 5 28.23 -40.02 -65.98
CA THR A 5 27.32 -38.90 -66.28
C THR A 5 26.39 -38.55 -65.12
N LYS A 6 26.21 -39.45 -64.13
CA LYS A 6 25.30 -39.23 -63.01
C LYS A 6 25.95 -38.42 -61.87
N GLU A 7 27.26 -38.50 -61.73
CA GLU A 7 28.02 -37.74 -60.73
C GLU A 7 28.23 -36.27 -61.15
N LEU A 8 28.29 -36.01 -62.46
CA LEU A 8 28.43 -34.64 -63.00
C LEU A 8 27.13 -33.83 -62.95
N GLU A 9 25.95 -34.45 -63.13
CA GLU A 9 24.64 -33.78 -62.94
C GLU A 9 24.37 -33.43 -61.46
N GLY A 10 24.89 -34.24 -60.53
CA GLY A 10 24.76 -33.98 -59.10
C GLY A 10 25.53 -32.73 -58.66
N ALA A 11 26.76 -32.53 -59.15
CA ALA A 11 27.60 -31.39 -58.80
C ALA A 11 27.04 -30.04 -59.30
N GLU A 12 26.45 -30.00 -60.51
CA GLU A 12 25.89 -28.77 -61.09
C GLU A 12 24.61 -28.29 -60.36
N SER A 13 23.94 -29.20 -59.65
CA SER A 13 22.77 -28.90 -58.82
C SER A 13 23.09 -28.46 -57.37
N VAL A 14 24.35 -28.57 -56.94
CA VAL A 14 24.80 -28.24 -55.58
C VAL A 14 25.13 -26.74 -55.45
N ASP A 15 25.79 -26.14 -56.44
CA ASP A 15 26.11 -24.70 -56.47
C ASP A 15 24.90 -23.77 -56.23
N PRO A 16 23.72 -23.95 -56.88
CA PRO A 16 22.56 -23.10 -56.61
C PRO A 16 21.96 -23.32 -55.21
N LEU A 17 22.14 -24.52 -54.63
CA LEU A 17 21.71 -24.80 -53.26
C LEU A 17 22.65 -24.16 -52.25
N GLU A 18 23.97 -24.20 -52.48
CA GLU A 18 24.97 -23.53 -51.64
C GLU A 18 24.78 -22.00 -51.64
N GLY A 19 24.50 -21.42 -52.81
CA GLY A 19 24.15 -20.00 -52.92
C GLY A 19 22.90 -19.63 -52.13
N ARG A 20 21.87 -20.50 -52.17
CA ARG A 20 20.63 -20.30 -51.40
C ARG A 20 20.84 -20.48 -49.89
N ILE A 21 21.71 -21.40 -49.48
CA ILE A 21 22.08 -21.60 -48.07
C ILE A 21 22.80 -20.36 -47.56
N ALA A 22 23.80 -19.84 -48.29
CA ALA A 22 24.52 -18.63 -47.91
C ALA A 22 23.60 -17.40 -47.80
N GLU A 23 22.63 -17.27 -48.72
CA GLU A 23 21.61 -16.22 -48.66
C GLU A 23 20.73 -16.34 -47.41
N LEU A 24 20.20 -17.54 -47.13
CA LEU A 24 19.37 -17.81 -45.95
C LEU A 24 20.15 -17.63 -44.64
N GLU A 25 21.42 -18.01 -44.59
CA GLU A 25 22.29 -17.78 -43.43
C GLU A 25 22.52 -16.28 -43.21
N GLY A 26 22.69 -15.50 -44.28
CA GLY A 26 22.77 -14.05 -44.23
C GLY A 26 21.48 -13.41 -43.70
N GLU A 27 20.33 -13.83 -44.22
CA GLU A 27 19.01 -13.37 -43.74
C GLU A 27 18.78 -13.73 -42.27
N LEU A 28 19.13 -14.95 -41.86
CA LEU A 28 19.04 -15.40 -40.46
C LEU A 28 19.94 -14.58 -39.54
N ALA A 29 21.18 -14.33 -39.94
CA ALA A 29 22.11 -13.52 -39.15
C ALA A 29 21.57 -12.08 -38.99
N GLN A 30 21.06 -11.49 -40.07
CA GLN A 30 20.46 -10.16 -40.03
C GLN A 30 19.21 -10.12 -39.15
N PHE A 31 18.33 -11.14 -39.26
CA PHE A 31 17.14 -11.24 -38.43
C PHE A 31 17.49 -11.38 -36.95
N GLN A 32 18.43 -12.27 -36.60
CA GLN A 32 18.92 -12.44 -35.23
C GLN A 32 19.49 -11.16 -34.65
N GLN A 33 20.28 -10.41 -35.44
CA GLN A 33 20.80 -9.13 -35.01
C GLN A 33 19.69 -8.11 -34.76
N SER A 34 18.68 -8.04 -35.65
CA SER A 34 17.54 -7.12 -35.48
C SER A 34 16.70 -7.47 -34.24
N MET A 35 16.52 -8.76 -33.95
CA MET A 35 15.84 -9.24 -32.76
C MET A 35 16.60 -8.89 -31.49
N ALA A 36 17.93 -9.08 -31.48
CA ALA A 36 18.76 -8.74 -30.33
C ALA A 36 18.72 -7.23 -30.01
N VAL A 37 18.79 -6.36 -31.03
CA VAL A 37 18.66 -4.91 -30.84
C VAL A 37 17.29 -4.57 -30.27
N ARG A 38 16.22 -5.14 -30.83
CA ARG A 38 14.86 -4.85 -30.40
C ARG A 38 14.55 -5.38 -29.00
N GLU A 39 15.11 -6.52 -28.62
CA GLU A 39 15.01 -7.04 -27.26
C GLU A 39 15.67 -6.11 -26.25
N GLU A 40 16.85 -5.57 -26.57
CA GLU A 40 17.52 -4.60 -25.70
C GLU A 40 16.76 -3.27 -25.61
N GLU A 41 16.18 -2.79 -26.71
CA GLU A 41 15.29 -1.62 -26.70
C GLU A 41 14.08 -1.84 -25.79
N VAL A 42 13.37 -2.96 -25.95
CA VAL A 42 12.19 -3.29 -25.13
C VAL A 42 12.59 -3.44 -23.66
N LYS A 43 13.72 -4.07 -23.35
CA LYS A 43 14.22 -4.15 -21.96
C LYS A 43 14.49 -2.78 -21.37
N GLY A 44 15.11 -1.88 -22.15
CA GLY A 44 15.36 -0.50 -21.75
C GLY A 44 14.08 0.28 -21.48
N GLU A 45 13.08 0.17 -22.37
CA GLU A 45 11.77 0.80 -22.21
C GLU A 45 11.03 0.28 -20.98
N VAL A 46 11.02 -1.03 -20.77
CA VAL A 46 10.38 -1.66 -19.60
C VAL A 46 11.05 -1.18 -18.30
N ALA A 47 12.37 -1.08 -18.26
CA ALA A 47 13.09 -0.57 -17.10
C ALA A 47 12.73 0.90 -16.81
N ALA A 48 12.73 1.75 -17.84
CA ALA A 48 12.37 3.16 -17.72
C ALA A 48 10.91 3.36 -17.28
N LEU A 49 9.99 2.55 -17.79
CA LEU A 49 8.58 2.58 -17.38
C LEU A 49 8.38 2.15 -15.93
N LYS A 50 9.08 1.10 -15.48
CA LYS A 50 9.06 0.66 -14.08
C LYS A 50 9.57 1.74 -13.13
N GLU A 51 10.65 2.42 -13.48
CA GLU A 51 11.18 3.51 -12.67
C GLU A 51 10.19 4.69 -12.58
N LYS A 52 9.60 5.09 -13.71
CA LYS A 52 8.56 6.14 -13.75
C LYS A 52 7.35 5.76 -12.90
N LEU A 53 6.90 4.51 -12.99
CA LEU A 53 5.77 3.99 -12.24
C LEU A 53 6.05 4.00 -10.72
N SER A 54 7.22 3.51 -10.30
CA SER A 54 7.63 3.53 -8.90
C SER A 54 7.77 4.96 -8.36
N SER A 55 8.35 5.88 -9.14
CA SER A 55 8.44 7.30 -8.78
C SER A 55 7.05 7.94 -8.63
N ALA A 56 6.11 7.62 -9.53
CA ALA A 56 4.73 8.11 -9.46
C ALA A 56 4.00 7.56 -8.23
N ALA A 57 4.12 6.26 -7.95
CA ALA A 57 3.53 5.63 -6.75
C ALA A 57 4.08 6.24 -5.46
N GLY A 58 5.40 6.50 -5.38
CA GLY A 58 6.03 7.15 -4.24
C GLY A 58 5.52 8.58 -4.00
N LYS A 59 5.38 9.38 -5.07
CA LYS A 59 4.80 10.73 -4.99
C LYS A 59 3.33 10.70 -4.58
N TYR A 60 2.57 9.76 -5.14
CA TYR A 60 1.16 9.57 -4.80
C TYR A 60 0.98 9.21 -3.33
N ARG A 61 1.77 8.26 -2.81
CA ARG A 61 1.80 7.91 -1.40
C ARG A 61 2.09 9.12 -0.51
N ALA A 62 3.09 9.93 -0.86
CA ALA A 62 3.44 11.12 -0.09
C ALA A 62 2.30 12.15 -0.04
N LEU A 63 1.59 12.36 -1.15
CA LEU A 63 0.43 13.25 -1.21
C LEU A 63 -0.73 12.75 -0.33
N ILE A 64 -1.02 11.45 -0.37
CA ILE A 64 -2.07 10.86 0.46
C ILE A 64 -1.73 11.01 1.95
N LEU A 65 -0.52 10.64 2.35
CA LEU A 65 -0.09 10.71 3.76
C LEU A 65 -0.07 12.15 4.28
N ALA A 66 0.26 13.12 3.44
CA ALA A 66 0.17 14.54 3.81
C ALA A 66 -1.28 14.99 4.07
N GLY A 67 -2.26 14.38 3.40
CA GLY A 67 -3.69 14.67 3.57
C GLY A 67 -4.36 13.91 4.73
N ALA A 68 -3.73 12.86 5.26
CA ALA A 68 -4.29 11.98 6.29
C ALA A 68 -3.23 11.61 7.35
N PRO A 69 -2.84 12.56 8.23
CA PRO A 69 -1.81 12.32 9.25
C PRO A 69 -2.20 11.28 10.31
N GLU A 70 -3.48 10.91 10.40
CA GLU A 70 -3.99 9.85 11.26
C GLU A 70 -3.64 8.43 10.78
N VAL A 71 -3.24 8.26 9.52
CA VAL A 71 -2.86 6.97 8.95
C VAL A 71 -1.33 6.81 9.00
N PRO A 72 -0.80 5.82 9.74
CA PRO A 72 0.64 5.55 9.77
C PRO A 72 1.20 5.19 8.40
N GLU A 73 2.37 5.75 8.06
CA GLU A 73 3.05 5.48 6.78
C GLU A 73 3.38 3.99 6.59
N GLU A 74 3.65 3.28 7.69
CA GLU A 74 4.02 1.87 7.72
C GLU A 74 2.91 0.95 7.18
N LEU A 75 1.65 1.43 7.21
CA LEU A 75 0.48 0.69 6.74
C LEU A 75 0.20 0.91 5.24
N VAL A 76 0.84 1.88 4.59
CA VAL A 76 0.62 2.20 3.17
C VAL A 76 1.78 1.66 2.32
N LYS A 77 1.55 0.50 1.70
CA LYS A 77 2.52 -0.21 0.86
C LYS A 77 2.03 -0.31 -0.58
N GLY A 78 2.95 -0.50 -1.52
CA GLY A 78 2.64 -0.67 -2.93
C GLY A 78 3.72 -0.09 -3.84
N GLU A 79 3.93 -0.72 -4.98
CA GLU A 79 4.82 -0.24 -6.05
C GLU A 79 4.05 0.49 -7.15
N THR A 80 2.73 0.27 -7.23
CA THR A 80 1.82 0.93 -8.16
C THR A 80 0.89 1.91 -7.42
N PRO A 81 0.38 2.96 -8.09
CA PRO A 81 -0.63 3.85 -7.50
C PRO A 81 -1.88 3.11 -7.01
N ASP A 82 -2.32 2.10 -7.75
CA ASP A 82 -3.50 1.30 -7.40
C ASP A 82 -3.29 0.47 -6.13
N GLU A 83 -2.10 -0.14 -5.98
CA GLU A 83 -1.73 -0.84 -4.75
C GLU A 83 -1.64 0.11 -3.56
N VAL A 84 -1.06 1.30 -3.76
CA VAL A 84 -0.98 2.35 -2.73
C VAL A 84 -2.39 2.76 -2.28
N GLU A 85 -3.32 2.97 -3.22
CA GLU A 85 -4.71 3.31 -2.92
C GLU A 85 -5.40 2.20 -2.12
N ALA A 86 -5.28 0.95 -2.58
CA ALA A 86 -5.87 -0.20 -1.90
C ALA A 86 -5.31 -0.38 -0.48
N SER A 87 -3.99 -0.24 -0.32
CA SER A 87 -3.33 -0.32 0.99
C SER A 87 -3.75 0.84 1.91
N PHE A 88 -3.89 2.05 1.37
CA PHE A 88 -4.35 3.20 2.13
C PHE A 88 -5.80 3.04 2.59
N ALA A 89 -6.69 2.57 1.72
CA ALA A 89 -8.08 2.29 2.08
C ALA A 89 -8.17 1.27 3.22
N ALA A 90 -7.40 0.18 3.16
CA ALA A 90 -7.34 -0.83 4.21
C ALA A 90 -6.76 -0.27 5.52
N ALA A 91 -5.70 0.56 5.44
CA ALA A 91 -5.11 1.21 6.60
C ALA A 91 -6.11 2.15 7.29
N ARG A 92 -6.85 2.94 6.51
CA ARG A 92 -7.89 3.84 7.02
C ARG A 92 -9.01 3.09 7.72
N GLU A 93 -9.47 1.98 7.14
CA GLU A 93 -10.50 1.14 7.77
C GLU A 93 -10.03 0.59 9.13
N MET A 94 -8.77 0.14 9.20
CA MET A 94 -8.18 -0.35 10.43
C MET A 94 -8.11 0.74 11.51
N VAL A 95 -7.65 1.94 11.16
CA VAL A 95 -7.59 3.09 12.08
C VAL A 95 -8.97 3.45 12.60
N GLU A 96 -9.98 3.50 11.73
CA GLU A 96 -11.37 3.76 12.12
C GLU A 96 -11.92 2.68 13.06
N LYS A 97 -11.60 1.40 12.81
CA LYS A 97 -12.00 0.30 13.69
C LYS A 97 -11.36 0.43 15.07
N VAL A 98 -10.07 0.75 15.14
CA VAL A 98 -9.36 0.96 16.42
C VAL A 98 -9.96 2.15 17.17
N ARG A 99 -10.22 3.26 16.48
CA ARG A 99 -10.87 4.44 17.06
C ARG A 99 -12.21 4.10 17.70
N ARG A 100 -13.09 3.40 16.98
CA ARG A 100 -14.40 2.97 17.50
C ARG A 100 -14.27 2.06 18.72
N GLN A 101 -13.29 1.15 18.73
CA GLN A 101 -13.06 0.27 19.89
C GLN A 101 -12.57 1.05 21.11
N LEU A 102 -11.71 2.06 20.93
CA LEU A 102 -11.24 2.92 22.02
C LEU A 102 -12.36 3.79 22.56
N GLU A 103 -13.20 4.37 21.70
CA GLU A 103 -14.37 5.15 22.11
C GLU A 103 -15.39 4.29 22.88
N ALA A 104 -15.66 3.07 22.43
CA ALA A 104 -16.54 2.13 23.13
C ALA A 104 -15.99 1.76 24.52
N LYS A 105 -14.67 1.52 24.63
CA LYS A 105 -14.02 1.26 25.93
C LYS A 105 -14.09 2.47 26.85
N ALA A 106 -13.80 3.67 26.35
CA ALA A 106 -13.88 4.90 27.13
C ALA A 106 -15.30 5.20 27.65
N GLN A 107 -16.34 4.84 26.88
CA GLN A 107 -17.74 4.94 27.33
C GLN A 107 -18.08 3.90 28.40
N ALA A 108 -17.58 2.67 28.28
CA ALA A 108 -17.81 1.62 29.26
C ALA A 108 -17.07 1.88 30.59
N GLU A 109 -15.90 2.51 30.53
CA GLU A 109 -15.08 2.87 31.69
C GLU A 109 -15.51 4.19 32.34
N ARG A 110 -16.46 4.92 31.73
CA ARG A 110 -17.10 6.09 32.34
C ARG A 110 -17.98 5.63 33.50
N VAL A 111 -17.35 5.45 34.66
CA VAL A 111 -18.05 5.20 35.93
C VAL A 111 -18.92 6.43 36.24
N PRO A 112 -20.22 6.28 36.51
CA PRO A 112 -21.04 7.38 37.00
C PRO A 112 -20.34 7.97 38.22
N ALA A 113 -20.10 9.29 38.20
CA ALA A 113 -19.45 10.00 39.30
C ALA A 113 -20.03 9.49 40.62
N GLY A 114 -19.18 8.86 41.44
CA GLY A 114 -19.57 8.14 42.63
C GLY A 114 -20.45 8.99 43.55
N ALA A 115 -21.32 8.29 44.29
CA ALA A 115 -22.29 8.75 45.30
C ALA A 115 -22.51 10.27 45.42
N PRO A 116 -23.77 10.76 45.33
CA PRO A 116 -24.08 12.18 45.41
C PRO A 116 -23.36 12.83 46.59
N ALA A 117 -22.76 14.01 46.34
CA ALA A 117 -22.06 14.77 47.36
C ALA A 117 -22.94 14.85 48.62
N ARG A 118 -22.39 14.50 49.78
CA ARG A 118 -23.10 14.58 51.07
C ARG A 118 -23.66 15.99 51.20
N THR A 119 -24.97 16.13 51.06
CA THR A 119 -25.64 17.41 51.25
C THR A 119 -25.62 17.69 52.74
N PRO A 120 -24.93 18.76 53.21
CA PRO A 120 -25.02 19.13 54.62
C PRO A 120 -26.48 19.51 54.94
N PRO A 121 -26.94 19.30 56.18
CA PRO A 121 -28.25 19.76 56.60
C PRO A 121 -28.39 21.27 56.34
N ASP A 122 -29.53 21.68 55.78
CA ASP A 122 -29.79 23.11 55.58
C ASP A 122 -30.09 23.78 56.93
N LEU A 123 -29.08 24.48 57.46
CA LEU A 123 -29.22 25.25 58.70
C LEU A 123 -29.82 26.63 58.44
N GLY A 124 -30.06 27.03 57.18
CA GLY A 124 -30.57 28.36 56.81
C GLY A 124 -31.95 28.66 57.39
N ALA A 125 -32.81 27.64 57.47
CA ALA A 125 -34.16 27.73 58.00
C ALA A 125 -34.26 27.80 59.54
N LEU A 126 -33.16 27.54 60.26
CA LEU A 126 -33.13 27.58 61.73
C LEU A 126 -32.91 29.00 62.26
N SER A 127 -33.63 29.35 63.32
CA SER A 127 -33.38 30.58 64.08
C SER A 127 -31.99 30.55 64.73
N PRO A 128 -31.42 31.72 65.11
CA PRO A 128 -30.12 31.77 65.77
C PRO A 128 -30.01 30.87 67.01
N SER A 129 -31.07 30.77 67.81
CA SER A 129 -31.10 29.92 69.00
C SER A 129 -31.08 28.43 68.67
N GLU A 130 -31.80 28.02 67.62
CA GLU A 130 -31.85 26.61 67.18
C GLU A 130 -30.52 26.16 66.55
N LYS A 131 -29.82 27.07 65.87
CA LYS A 131 -28.45 26.80 65.37
C LYS A 131 -27.47 26.52 66.52
N ILE A 132 -27.55 27.29 67.60
CA ILE A 132 -26.69 27.11 68.78
C ILE A 132 -27.00 25.76 69.45
N ALA A 133 -28.28 25.44 69.63
CA ALA A 133 -28.70 24.16 70.20
C ALA A 133 -28.23 22.96 69.36
N TYR A 134 -28.37 23.04 68.03
CA TYR A 134 -27.88 22.02 67.09
C TYR A 134 -26.36 21.83 67.19
N ALA A 135 -25.60 22.92 67.27
CA ALA A 135 -24.14 22.88 67.40
C ALA A 135 -23.67 22.31 68.76
N LEU A 136 -24.39 22.59 69.85
CA LEU A 136 -24.10 22.03 71.18
C LEU A 136 -24.42 20.53 71.25
N ALA A 137 -25.52 20.10 70.63
CA ALA A 137 -25.93 18.70 70.60
C ALA A 137 -24.98 17.82 69.77
N THR A 138 -24.48 18.34 68.64
CA THR A 138 -23.50 17.64 67.79
C THR A 138 -22.08 17.62 68.36
N ARG A 139 -21.77 18.42 69.40
CA ARG A 139 -20.45 18.48 70.04
C ARG A 139 -20.27 17.47 71.19
N GLN A 140 -21.36 16.94 71.74
CA GLN A 140 -21.35 16.06 72.92
C GLN A 140 -21.56 14.57 72.60
N GLY A 141 -21.71 14.21 71.32
CA GLY A 141 -21.71 12.83 70.82
C GLY A 141 -20.47 12.54 70.01
#